data_AF-A0A1I1TTA5-F1
#
_entry.id   AF-A0A1I1TTA5-F1
#
_cell.length_a   1.000
_cell.length_b   1.000
_cell.length_c   1.000
_cell.angle_alpha   90.00
_cell.angle_beta   90.00
_cell.angle_gamma   90.00
#
_symmetry.space_group_name_H-M   'P 1'
#
loop_
_entity.id
_entity.type
_entity.pdbx_description
1 polymer ?
#
loop_
_entity_poly.entity_id
_entity_poly.type
_entity_poly.pdbx_seq_one_letter_code
_entity_poly.pdbx_strand_id
1 'polypeptide(L)'
;MALTYEEIFEYFNETYNDFKEDEKMDSEEAIERTFGEYETVLNQSESKKAIVYTAYGELLISLPKIYRNSKNNLVETLKHLNSDLIQQELTRDQYVGLFSRIGKILHEIEEKRLYD
;
A
#
# COMPACT_ATOMS: atom_id res chain seq x y z
N MET A 1 5.85 -15.44 -13.53
CA MET A 1 5.38 -15.99 -12.24
C MET A 1 4.53 -14.92 -11.59
N ALA A 2 3.44 -15.30 -10.92
CA ALA A 2 2.64 -14.36 -10.14
C ALA A 2 3.29 -14.16 -8.78
N LEU A 3 3.54 -12.92 -8.38
CA LEU A 3 4.07 -12.61 -7.05
C LEU A 3 3.06 -13.04 -5.96
N THR A 4 3.57 -13.61 -4.89
CA THR A 4 2.85 -14.01 -3.68
C THR A 4 2.60 -12.82 -2.75
N TYR A 5 1.80 -13.05 -1.69
CA TYR A 5 1.51 -12.04 -0.68
C TYR A 5 2.78 -11.50 -0.01
N GLU A 6 3.67 -12.39 0.42
CA GLU A 6 4.91 -12.04 1.10
C GLU A 6 5.89 -11.34 0.15
N GLU A 7 6.06 -11.87 -1.07
CA GLU A 7 6.94 -11.29 -2.08
C GLU A 7 6.53 -9.85 -2.46
N ILE A 8 5.23 -9.56 -2.57
CA ILE A 8 4.80 -8.19 -2.88
C ILE A 8 5.18 -7.24 -1.74
N PHE A 9 5.00 -7.62 -0.48
CA PHE A 9 5.41 -6.76 0.65
C PHE A 9 6.92 -6.58 0.72
N GLU A 10 7.67 -7.66 0.55
CA GLU A 10 9.14 -7.64 0.56
C GLU A 10 9.66 -6.74 -0.56
N TYR A 11 9.28 -7.02 -1.81
CA TYR A 11 9.76 -6.27 -2.96
C TYR A 11 9.30 -4.82 -2.94
N PHE A 12 8.09 -4.52 -2.46
CA PHE A 12 7.61 -3.13 -2.38
C PHE A 12 8.49 -2.32 -1.41
N ASN A 13 8.83 -2.90 -0.26
CA ASN A 13 9.69 -2.25 0.72
C ASN A 13 11.15 -2.16 0.25
N GLU A 14 11.68 -3.19 -0.42
CA GLU A 14 13.00 -3.14 -1.05
C GLU A 14 13.05 -2.04 -2.11
N THR A 15 12.06 -1.98 -3.01
CA THR A 15 11.96 -0.94 -4.04
C THR A 15 11.90 0.47 -3.42
N TYR A 16 11.17 0.64 -2.31
CA TYR A 16 11.17 1.90 -1.57
C TYR A 16 12.55 2.22 -0.99
N ASN A 17 13.22 1.25 -0.38
CA ASN A 17 14.55 1.46 0.19
C ASN A 17 15.58 1.77 -0.89
N ASP A 18 15.51 1.16 -2.07
CA ASP A 18 16.40 1.47 -3.20
C ASP A 18 16.25 2.95 -3.60
N PHE A 19 15.02 3.43 -3.80
CA PHE A 19 14.79 4.85 -4.09
C PHE A 19 15.20 5.77 -2.94
N LYS A 20 14.90 5.38 -1.71
CA LYS A 20 15.13 6.19 -0.52
C LYS A 20 16.61 6.30 -0.16
N GLU A 21 17.31 5.18 -0.13
CA GLU A 21 18.65 5.04 0.39
C GLU A 21 19.71 5.01 -0.70
N ASP A 22 19.47 4.37 -1.85
CA ASP A 22 20.49 4.31 -2.90
C ASP A 22 20.39 5.52 -3.82
N GLU A 23 19.18 5.90 -4.25
CA GLU A 23 18.94 7.08 -5.10
C GLU A 23 18.80 8.39 -4.31
N LYS A 24 18.77 8.32 -2.97
CA LYS A 24 18.70 9.48 -2.06
C LYS A 24 17.48 10.38 -2.28
N MET A 25 16.37 9.81 -2.74
CA MET A 25 15.10 10.53 -2.87
C MET A 25 14.56 10.94 -1.49
N ASP A 26 13.76 12.01 -1.47
CA ASP A 26 12.97 12.29 -0.27
C ASP A 26 11.90 11.19 -0.08
N SER A 27 11.33 11.10 1.12
CA SER A 27 10.44 9.97 1.44
C SER A 27 9.14 9.99 0.64
N GLU A 28 8.64 11.17 0.25
CA GLU A 28 7.42 11.26 -0.57
C GLU A 28 7.71 10.87 -2.00
N GLU A 29 8.80 11.39 -2.56
CA GLU A 29 9.24 11.02 -3.91
C GLU A 29 9.50 9.52 -4.02
N ALA A 30 10.22 8.93 -3.05
CA ALA A 30 10.47 7.49 -3.03
C ALA A 30 9.16 6.68 -2.97
N ILE A 31 8.20 7.07 -2.13
CA ILE A 31 6.91 6.39 -2.00
C ILE A 31 6.12 6.42 -3.32
N GLU A 32 6.00 7.59 -3.94
CA GLU A 32 5.25 7.73 -5.20
C GLU A 32 5.96 7.01 -6.35
N ARG A 33 7.30 7.04 -6.39
CA ARG A 33 8.08 6.30 -7.38
C ARG A 33 7.91 4.80 -7.21
N THR A 34 8.01 4.28 -5.99
CA THR A 34 7.74 2.87 -5.67
C THR A 34 6.34 2.50 -6.12
N PHE A 35 5.31 3.25 -5.71
CA PHE A 35 3.94 2.92 -6.06
C PHE A 35 3.71 2.85 -7.58
N GLY A 36 4.33 3.75 -8.34
CA GLY A 36 4.28 3.75 -9.81
C GLY A 36 4.82 2.47 -10.45
N GLU A 37 5.88 1.88 -9.91
CA GLU A 37 6.46 0.62 -10.46
C GLU A 37 5.52 -0.59 -10.29
N TYR A 38 4.52 -0.50 -9.40
CA TYR A 38 3.56 -1.58 -9.12
C TYR A 38 2.23 -1.44 -9.86
N GLU A 39 2.08 -0.49 -10.79
CA GLU A 39 0.85 -0.31 -11.58
C GLU A 39 0.41 -1.60 -12.29
N THR A 40 1.36 -2.37 -12.83
CA THR A 40 1.05 -3.65 -13.48
C THR A 40 0.60 -4.73 -12.48
N VAL A 41 1.10 -4.71 -11.25
CA VAL A 41 0.74 -5.65 -10.18
C VAL A 41 -0.67 -5.36 -9.65
N LEU A 42 -1.00 -4.06 -9.49
CA LEU A 42 -2.32 -3.59 -9.08
C LEU A 42 -3.45 -4.11 -9.98
N ASN A 43 -3.18 -4.24 -11.27
CA ASN A 43 -4.17 -4.63 -12.27
C ASN A 43 -4.32 -6.16 -12.46
N GLN A 44 -3.57 -6.98 -11.73
CA GLN A 44 -3.57 -8.44 -11.89
C GLN A 44 -4.70 -9.14 -11.15
N SER A 45 -5.03 -8.68 -9.93
CA SER A 45 -6.15 -9.21 -9.14
C SER A 45 -6.52 -8.29 -7.99
N GLU A 46 -7.69 -8.53 -7.40
CA GLU A 46 -8.17 -7.74 -6.26
C GLU A 46 -7.28 -7.94 -5.02
N SER A 47 -6.74 -9.15 -4.80
CA SER A 47 -5.82 -9.40 -3.68
C SER A 47 -4.52 -8.62 -3.84
N LYS A 48 -3.94 -8.60 -5.04
CA LYS A 48 -2.71 -7.86 -5.34
C LYS A 48 -2.90 -6.36 -5.20
N LYS A 49 -4.04 -5.85 -5.69
CA LYS A 49 -4.45 -4.47 -5.46
C LYS A 49 -4.49 -4.16 -3.97
N ALA A 50 -5.17 -4.98 -3.17
CA ALA A 50 -5.27 -4.77 -1.74
C ALA A 50 -3.89 -4.79 -1.04
N ILE A 51 -3.01 -5.73 -1.42
CA ILE A 51 -1.68 -5.87 -0.85
C ILE A 51 -0.81 -4.63 -1.13
N VAL A 52 -0.73 -4.21 -2.39
CA VAL A 52 0.09 -3.03 -2.78
C VAL A 52 -0.46 -1.75 -2.14
N TYR A 53 -1.78 -1.53 -2.16
CA TYR A 53 -2.36 -0.36 -1.49
C TYR A 53 -2.17 -0.39 0.03
N THR A 54 -2.09 -1.60 0.63
CA THR A 54 -1.75 -1.74 2.06
C THR A 54 -0.29 -1.36 2.31
N ALA A 55 0.65 -1.83 1.49
CA ALA A 55 2.07 -1.47 1.61
C ALA A 55 2.29 0.03 1.43
N TYR A 56 1.69 0.61 0.39
CA TYR A 56 1.67 2.05 0.16
C TYR A 56 1.09 2.83 1.35
N GLY A 57 -0.04 2.36 1.88
CA GLY A 57 -0.68 2.99 3.03
C GLY A 57 0.17 2.98 4.30
N GLU A 58 0.92 1.91 4.55
CA GLU A 58 1.85 1.84 5.68
C GLU A 58 2.99 2.85 5.57
N LEU A 59 3.54 3.04 4.37
CA LEU A 59 4.55 4.08 4.15
C LEU A 59 3.94 5.48 4.29
N LEU A 60 2.77 5.74 3.72
CA LEU A 60 2.10 7.04 3.86
C LEU A 60 1.80 7.40 5.31
N ILE A 61 1.31 6.45 6.12
CA ILE A 61 1.04 6.74 7.54
C ILE A 61 2.32 6.87 8.36
N SER A 62 3.49 6.51 7.82
CA SER A 62 4.77 6.80 8.47
C SER A 62 5.20 8.27 8.30
N LEU A 63 4.70 8.97 7.27
CA LEU A 63 5.07 10.36 6.98
C LEU A 63 4.48 11.36 8.00
N PRO A 64 5.18 12.49 8.26
CA PRO A 64 4.68 13.53 9.15
C PRO A 64 3.49 14.31 8.57
N LYS A 65 3.43 14.44 7.24
CA LYS A 65 2.36 15.06 6.46
C LYS A 65 2.15 14.27 5.16
N ILE A 66 0.95 14.34 4.59
CA ILE A 66 0.63 13.73 3.30
C ILE A 66 -0.25 14.65 2.45
N TYR A 67 -0.26 14.43 1.14
CA TYR A 67 -1.18 15.14 0.24
C TYR A 67 -2.61 14.64 0.43
N ARG A 68 -3.57 15.58 0.35
CA ARG A 68 -5.01 15.26 0.43
C ARG A 68 -5.43 14.25 -0.63
N ASN A 69 -4.88 14.35 -1.83
CA ASN A 69 -5.21 13.43 -2.93
C ASN A 69 -4.74 12.01 -2.63
N SER A 70 -3.50 11.83 -2.14
CA SER A 70 -2.98 10.53 -1.72
C SER A 70 -3.83 9.91 -0.60
N LYS A 71 -4.22 10.71 0.41
CA LYS A 71 -5.17 10.29 1.46
C LYS A 71 -6.49 9.81 0.87
N ASN A 72 -7.14 10.66 0.07
CA ASN A 72 -8.47 10.36 -0.46
C ASN A 72 -8.45 9.12 -1.35
N ASN A 73 -7.47 9.02 -2.26
CA ASN A 73 -7.33 7.87 -3.16
C ASN A 73 -7.11 6.57 -2.36
N LEU A 74 -6.23 6.58 -1.36
CA LEU A 74 -5.98 5.42 -0.52
C LEU A 74 -7.23 5.00 0.26
N VAL A 75 -7.90 5.96 0.91
CA VAL A 75 -9.12 5.68 1.70
C VAL A 75 -10.24 5.16 0.81
N GLU A 76 -10.49 5.79 -0.33
CA GLU A 76 -11.50 5.32 -1.28
C GLU A 76 -11.17 3.93 -1.79
N THR A 77 -9.92 3.69 -2.19
CA THR A 77 -9.52 2.38 -2.69
C THR A 77 -9.70 1.28 -1.65
N LEU A 78 -9.17 1.47 -0.43
CA LEU A 78 -9.24 0.45 0.64
C LEU A 78 -10.67 0.16 1.10
N LYS A 79 -11.57 1.16 1.09
CA LYS A 79 -12.97 0.98 1.47
C LYS A 79 -13.81 0.25 0.42
N HIS A 80 -13.38 0.25 -0.84
CA HIS A 80 -14.12 -0.36 -1.96
C HIS A 80 -13.50 -1.67 -2.46
N LEU A 81 -12.53 -2.23 -1.72
CA LEU A 81 -11.97 -3.54 -2.03
C LEU A 81 -13.05 -4.63 -1.99
N ASN A 82 -13.03 -5.52 -2.98
CA ASN A 82 -13.91 -6.68 -2.99
C ASN A 82 -13.35 -7.81 -2.11
N SER A 83 -13.81 -7.81 -0.86
CA SER A 83 -13.41 -8.77 0.17
C SER A 83 -13.60 -10.24 -0.24
N ASP A 84 -14.66 -10.55 -0.97
CA ASP A 84 -14.98 -11.93 -1.39
C ASP A 84 -13.98 -12.46 -2.41
N LEU A 85 -13.49 -11.60 -3.30
CA LEU A 85 -12.44 -11.96 -4.27
C LEU A 85 -11.09 -12.14 -3.57
N ILE A 86 -10.77 -11.25 -2.63
CA ILE A 86 -9.51 -11.33 -1.87
C ILE A 86 -9.45 -12.63 -1.05
N GLN A 87 -10.55 -13.02 -0.42
CA GLN A 87 -10.63 -14.24 0.39
C GLN A 87 -10.43 -15.52 -0.42
N GLN A 88 -10.72 -15.51 -1.72
CA GLN A 88 -10.52 -16.68 -2.60
C GLN A 88 -9.05 -16.89 -2.98
N GLU A 89 -8.24 -15.85 -2.95
CA GLU A 89 -6.84 -15.87 -3.41
C GLU A 89 -5.83 -15.98 -2.27
N LEU A 90 -6.22 -15.60 -1.05
CA LEU A 90 -5.34 -15.61 0.12
C LEU A 90 -5.69 -16.76 1.06
N THR A 91 -4.67 -17.23 1.79
CA THR A 91 -4.92 -18.09 2.96
C THR A 91 -5.70 -17.30 4.03
N ARG A 92 -6.36 -18.02 4.93
CA ARG A 92 -7.12 -17.39 6.04
C ARG A 92 -6.25 -16.44 6.85
N ASP A 93 -5.01 -16.84 7.15
CA ASP A 93 -4.10 -16.05 7.98
C ASP A 93 -3.63 -14.79 7.25
N GLN A 94 -3.31 -14.89 5.95
CA GLN A 94 -2.96 -13.74 5.11
C GLN A 94 -4.13 -12.77 4.97
N TYR A 95 -5.35 -13.28 4.75
CA TYR A 95 -6.55 -12.47 4.68
C TYR A 95 -6.80 -11.70 5.98
N VAL A 96 -6.76 -12.38 7.13
CA VAL A 96 -6.96 -11.73 8.44
C VAL A 96 -5.85 -10.71 8.70
N GLY A 97 -4.60 -11.05 8.39
CA GLY A 97 -3.46 -10.15 8.52
C GLY A 97 -3.60 -8.89 7.66
N LEU A 98 -3.98 -9.05 6.38
CA LEU A 98 -4.20 -7.96 5.44
C LEU A 98 -5.28 -6.99 5.93
N PHE A 99 -6.46 -7.51 6.28
CA PHE A 99 -7.56 -6.65 6.72
C PHE A 99 -7.34 -6.00 8.09
N SER A 100 -6.55 -6.64 8.97
CA SER A 100 -6.08 -6.00 10.20
C SER A 100 -5.21 -4.77 9.90
N ARG A 101 -4.27 -4.89 8.96
CA ARG A 101 -3.40 -3.78 8.51
C ARG A 101 -4.21 -2.68 7.83
N ILE A 102 -5.16 -3.03 6.95
CA ILE A 102 -6.08 -2.08 6.32
C ILE A 102 -6.87 -1.29 7.37
N GLY A 103 -7.40 -1.97 8.39
CA GLY A 103 -8.13 -1.31 9.49
C GLY A 103 -7.26 -0.30 10.25
N LYS A 104 -6.00 -0.66 10.52
CA LYS A 104 -5.01 0.25 11.14
C LYS A 104 -4.74 1.47 10.25
N ILE A 105 -4.48 1.26 8.96
CA ILE A 105 -4.23 2.35 8.00
C ILE A 105 -5.43 3.31 7.95
N LEU A 106 -6.64 2.78 7.79
CA LEU A 106 -7.86 3.58 7.71
C LEU A 106 -8.11 4.38 9.01
N HIS A 107 -7.69 3.87 10.16
CA HIS A 107 -7.77 4.60 11.41
C HIS A 107 -6.73 5.73 11.49
N GLU A 108 -5.45 5.41 11.27
CA GLU A 108 -4.35 6.37 11.44
C GLU A 108 -4.35 7.47 10.38
N ILE A 109 -4.77 7.16 9.14
CA ILE A 109 -4.77 8.13 8.06
C ILE A 109 -5.83 9.23 8.24
N GLU A 110 -6.86 8.99 9.05
CA GLU A 110 -7.87 10.01 9.32
C GLU A 110 -7.29 11.19 10.10
N GLU A 111 -6.37 10.92 11.03
CA GLU A 111 -5.71 11.91 11.89
C GLU A 111 -4.46 12.53 11.25
N LYS A 112 -4.11 12.13 10.02
CA LYS A 112 -2.90 12.65 9.37
C LYS A 112 -3.00 14.13 9.03
N ARG A 113 -1.91 14.83 9.34
CA ARG A 113 -1.69 16.21 8.90
C ARG A 113 -1.58 16.24 7.39
N LEU A 114 -2.19 17.25 6.80
CA LEU A 114 -2.16 17.46 5.36
C LEU A 114 -1.18 18.58 5.01
N TYR A 115 -0.67 18.54 3.79
CA TYR A 115 -0.08 19.71 3.17
C TYR A 115 -1.12 20.83 3.02
N ASP A 116 -0.66 22.06 3.24
CA ASP A 116 -1.46 23.29 3.18
C ASP A 116 -1.70 23.74 1.73
#